data_AF-A0A3B3CIW2-F1
#
_entry.id   AF-A0A3B3CIW2-F1
#
_cell.length_a   1.000
_cell.length_b   1.000
_cell.length_c   1.000
_cell.angle_alpha   90.00
_cell.angle_beta   90.00
_cell.angle_gamma   90.00
#
_symmetry.space_group_name_H-M   'P 1'
#
loop_
_entity.id
_entity.type
_entity.pdbx_description
1 polymer ?
#
loop_
_entity_poly.entity_id
_entity_poly.type
_entity_poly.pdbx_seq_one_letter_code
_entity_poly.pdbx_strand_id
1 'polypeptide(L)'
;MALPTAISLKSQLDLFCIPCDDDSVLERSEYLTCRVSLFKRRSVLNKKSKFKSSQKKEESYNRTMDINTLQDLIKAEEEEENLLDSYSTPAKGSQKRPLTTPEHPQSKRSAALLASPGLLLSPASFSPNATPSQKYNQRGAKGEVVVTFGAPQGTRWSGRKTPAAGVHVDLLEGPEDSLRCSYKFMFQRLRDVRNVLSEKIEDLGETIRSHFHIEEFSSVSLPAQDSITVSGQICCDSNGKLNAQSVLLEAGPEHGGQQVSVDLSELKEYSLFPGQVVVMEGMNTTGRKLVASKIYEGVPLPFYSSDIKTEADEVTEPLNVLVACGPYTPSDSLTFDPLLDLISVIIRDRPDVCLMLGPFVDSRHEQIEKGQVTETFEAIFSRCIESIVDGTRSVGCHLVFVPSQRDVHHPVIYPQPPFILPHLNKSQTQRITLVSDPCTLLIDGVTFGLTSTDILFHMGAEEISNGSGSDRFSRILKHMLVQRSYYPLYPPAEEVNMDYEKSQSFAQIPLTPDVLIVPSELRYFIKDVLGCVCLNPGRLTKGQVGGTYGRLLLQRSAAPEGGQRRSPCVSAQVVKI
;
A
#
# COMPACT_ATOMS: atom_id res chain seq x y z
N MET A 1 -19.70 -4.42 34.76
CA MET A 1 -20.06 -5.79 35.24
C MET A 1 -18.77 -6.51 35.58
N ALA A 2 -18.70 -7.13 36.76
CA ALA A 2 -17.46 -7.73 37.28
C ALA A 2 -16.97 -8.90 36.39
N LEU A 3 -15.64 -8.98 36.20
CA LEU A 3 -14.96 -10.06 35.47
C LEU A 3 -15.16 -11.40 36.19
N PRO A 4 -15.46 -12.50 35.49
CA PRO A 4 -15.64 -13.80 36.12
C PRO A 4 -14.27 -14.39 36.51
N THR A 5 -14.10 -14.70 37.79
CA THR A 5 -12.96 -15.48 38.32
C THR A 5 -12.94 -16.89 37.76
N ALA A 6 -11.76 -17.53 37.66
CA ALA A 6 -11.53 -18.87 37.11
C ALA A 6 -12.52 -19.97 37.58
N ILE A 7 -13.04 -19.84 38.80
CA ILE A 7 -14.06 -20.74 39.38
C ILE A 7 -15.38 -20.73 38.56
N SER A 8 -15.78 -19.58 37.99
CA SER A 8 -16.99 -19.43 37.18
C SER A 8 -16.87 -20.06 35.78
N LEU A 9 -15.65 -20.23 35.27
CA LEU A 9 -15.38 -20.86 33.97
C LEU A 9 -15.50 -22.39 34.08
N LYS A 10 -15.00 -22.97 35.18
CA LYS A 10 -15.09 -24.42 35.44
C LYS A 10 -16.55 -24.86 35.58
N SER A 11 -17.37 -24.10 36.29
CA SER A 11 -18.81 -24.38 36.40
C SER A 11 -19.59 -24.27 35.08
N GLN A 12 -19.13 -23.42 34.14
CA GLN A 12 -19.74 -23.34 32.81
C GLN A 12 -19.31 -24.49 31.90
N LEU A 13 -18.05 -24.96 32.00
CA LEU A 13 -17.57 -26.11 31.25
C LEU A 13 -18.22 -27.43 31.70
N ASP A 14 -18.48 -27.58 32.99
CA ASP A 14 -19.23 -28.71 33.56
C ASP A 14 -20.68 -28.75 33.07
N LEU A 15 -21.32 -27.57 32.89
CA LEU A 15 -22.69 -27.48 32.36
C LEU A 15 -22.79 -27.99 30.91
N PHE A 16 -21.68 -28.00 30.16
CA PHE A 16 -21.60 -28.50 28.79
C PHE A 16 -20.86 -29.84 28.67
N CYS A 17 -20.51 -30.49 29.79
CA CYS A 17 -19.82 -31.78 29.85
C CYS A 17 -18.49 -31.82 29.06
N ILE A 18 -17.70 -30.75 29.11
CA ILE A 18 -16.38 -30.70 28.44
C ILE A 18 -15.30 -30.96 29.50
N PRO A 19 -14.62 -32.13 29.49
CA PRO A 19 -13.55 -32.41 30.44
C PRO A 19 -12.31 -31.56 30.12
N CYS A 20 -11.68 -31.01 31.17
CA CYS A 20 -10.45 -30.23 31.08
C CYS A 20 -9.48 -30.73 32.16
N ASP A 21 -8.46 -31.48 31.73
CA ASP A 21 -7.53 -32.20 32.62
C ASP A 21 -6.23 -31.42 32.94
N ASP A 22 -6.17 -30.13 32.63
CA ASP A 22 -4.92 -29.36 32.78
C ASP A 22 -5.19 -27.93 33.30
N ASP A 23 -4.91 -27.70 34.58
CA ASP A 23 -5.14 -26.42 35.25
C ASP A 23 -4.25 -25.27 34.70
N SER A 24 -3.23 -25.58 33.88
CA SER A 24 -2.37 -24.61 33.20
C SER A 24 -3.07 -23.83 32.05
N VAL A 25 -4.23 -24.32 31.59
CA VAL A 25 -5.05 -23.67 30.55
C VAL A 25 -5.87 -22.50 31.12
N LEU A 26 -6.16 -22.51 32.43
CA LEU A 26 -6.95 -21.48 33.08
C LEU A 26 -6.18 -20.16 33.27
N GLU A 27 -4.86 -20.20 33.48
CA GLU A 27 -4.03 -18.98 33.56
C GLU A 27 -3.83 -18.31 32.20
N ARG A 28 -3.84 -19.06 31.09
CA ARG A 28 -3.81 -18.49 29.73
C ARG A 28 -5.15 -17.87 29.30
N SER A 29 -6.21 -17.98 30.11
CA SER A 29 -7.56 -17.58 29.73
C SER A 29 -7.88 -16.08 29.93
N GLU A 30 -7.09 -15.34 30.71
CA GLU A 30 -7.29 -13.88 30.85
C GLU A 30 -7.02 -13.13 29.53
N TYR A 31 -6.02 -13.56 28.75
CA TYR A 31 -5.75 -13.01 27.41
C TYR A 31 -6.78 -13.42 26.36
N LEU A 32 -7.41 -14.60 26.52
CA LEU A 32 -8.42 -15.09 25.57
C LEU A 32 -9.80 -14.44 25.80
N THR A 33 -10.07 -13.97 27.01
CA THR A 33 -11.37 -13.37 27.38
C THR A 33 -11.65 -12.07 26.62
N CYS A 34 -10.60 -11.30 26.27
CA CYS A 34 -10.72 -10.12 25.41
C CYS A 34 -11.01 -10.45 23.93
N ARG A 35 -10.68 -11.67 23.47
CA ARG A 35 -10.94 -12.14 22.10
C ARG A 35 -12.26 -12.90 21.96
N VAL A 36 -12.69 -13.60 23.01
CA VAL A 36 -13.97 -14.33 23.03
C VAL A 36 -15.18 -13.38 23.11
N SER A 37 -15.04 -12.19 23.69
CA SER A 37 -16.08 -11.15 23.67
C SER A 37 -16.39 -10.67 22.23
N LEU A 38 -15.36 -10.53 21.39
CA LEU A 38 -15.50 -10.24 19.95
C LEU A 38 -16.19 -11.39 19.20
N PHE A 39 -15.86 -12.65 19.54
CA PHE A 39 -16.45 -13.82 18.90
C PHE A 39 -17.91 -14.10 19.33
N LYS A 40 -18.27 -13.84 20.60
CA LYS A 40 -19.65 -14.00 21.11
C LYS A 40 -20.62 -13.00 20.47
N ARG A 41 -20.20 -11.76 20.17
CA ARG A 41 -21.03 -10.80 19.40
C ARG A 41 -21.34 -11.31 17.98
N ARG A 42 -20.40 -11.99 17.33
CA ARG A 42 -20.55 -12.55 15.97
C ARG A 42 -21.57 -13.69 15.85
N SER A 43 -21.76 -14.48 16.91
CA SER A 43 -22.67 -15.64 16.89
C SER A 43 -24.14 -15.31 17.25
N VAL A 44 -24.39 -14.23 17.99
CA VAL A 44 -25.75 -13.84 18.40
C VAL A 44 -26.51 -13.12 17.26
N LEU A 45 -25.81 -12.44 16.35
CA LEU A 45 -26.42 -11.76 15.20
C LEU A 45 -26.83 -12.70 14.06
N ASN A 46 -26.20 -13.88 13.94
CA ASN A 46 -26.50 -14.86 12.89
C ASN A 46 -27.71 -15.79 13.17
N LYS A 47 -28.38 -15.68 14.33
CA LYS A 47 -29.51 -16.56 14.71
C LYS A 47 -30.91 -15.93 14.59
N LYS A 48 -31.06 -14.70 14.13
CA LYS A 48 -32.38 -14.07 13.88
C LYS A 48 -32.58 -13.72 12.41
N SER A 49 -32.86 -14.73 11.58
CA SER A 49 -33.52 -14.55 10.28
C SER A 49 -33.93 -15.91 9.70
N LYS A 50 -35.14 -16.37 10.02
CA LYS A 50 -35.88 -17.40 9.27
C LYS A 50 -37.37 -17.02 9.27
N PHE A 51 -38.06 -17.38 8.19
CA PHE A 51 -39.45 -17.07 7.74
C PHE A 51 -39.54 -15.90 6.73
N LYS A 52 -40.27 -15.97 5.61
CA LYS A 52 -40.98 -17.03 4.87
C LYS A 52 -41.24 -16.49 3.44
N SER A 53 -41.21 -17.34 2.43
CA SER A 53 -41.43 -17.02 1.02
C SER A 53 -42.89 -16.74 0.65
N SER A 54 -43.14 -15.79 -0.25
CA SER A 54 -44.37 -15.72 -1.06
C SER A 54 -44.05 -15.29 -2.49
N GLN A 55 -44.50 -16.11 -3.45
CA GLN A 55 -44.41 -15.90 -4.90
C GLN A 55 -45.42 -14.84 -5.38
N LYS A 56 -45.04 -14.01 -6.38
CA LYS A 56 -45.86 -13.79 -7.59
C LYS A 56 -45.15 -12.97 -8.69
N LYS A 57 -45.08 -13.63 -9.87
CA LYS A 57 -45.17 -13.18 -11.27
C LYS A 57 -44.18 -12.14 -11.86
N GLU A 58 -43.38 -12.67 -12.78
CA GLU A 58 -42.71 -12.02 -13.91
C GLU A 58 -43.67 -11.29 -14.84
N GLU A 59 -43.24 -10.15 -15.36
CA GLU A 59 -43.60 -9.68 -16.70
C GLU A 59 -42.38 -9.06 -17.41
N SER A 60 -42.20 -9.53 -18.64
CA SER A 60 -41.12 -9.35 -19.61
C SER A 60 -40.78 -7.91 -20.00
N TYR A 61 -39.48 -7.57 -19.98
CA TYR A 61 -38.87 -6.64 -20.94
C TYR A 61 -37.49 -7.17 -21.41
N ASN A 62 -37.51 -8.11 -22.35
CA ASN A 62 -36.40 -8.34 -23.27
C ASN A 62 -36.73 -7.65 -24.59
N ARG A 63 -36.00 -6.59 -24.94
CA ARG A 63 -35.89 -6.12 -26.33
C ARG A 63 -34.41 -5.92 -26.67
N THR A 64 -33.94 -6.74 -27.60
CA THR A 64 -32.71 -6.56 -28.36
C THR A 64 -32.74 -5.23 -29.12
N MET A 65 -31.70 -4.40 -28.96
CA MET A 65 -31.55 -3.14 -29.72
C MET A 65 -31.05 -3.43 -31.15
N ASP A 66 -31.63 -2.73 -32.13
CA ASP A 66 -31.33 -2.85 -33.56
C ASP A 66 -30.08 -2.03 -33.94
N ILE A 67 -29.32 -2.53 -34.93
CA ILE A 67 -28.05 -1.96 -35.41
C ILE A 67 -28.24 -0.57 -36.03
N ASN A 68 -29.44 -0.29 -36.55
CA ASN A 68 -29.76 1.00 -37.19
C ASN A 68 -29.84 2.17 -36.19
N THR A 69 -30.20 1.91 -34.93
CA THR A 69 -30.26 2.94 -33.88
C THR A 69 -28.89 3.40 -33.35
N LEU A 70 -27.82 2.63 -33.59
CA LEU A 70 -26.44 3.02 -33.22
C LEU A 70 -25.81 3.96 -34.25
N GLN A 71 -26.16 3.83 -35.54
CA GLN A 71 -25.64 4.71 -36.60
C GLN A 71 -26.22 6.12 -36.55
N ASP A 72 -27.45 6.27 -36.08
CA ASP A 72 -28.07 7.58 -35.90
C ASP A 72 -27.48 8.35 -34.70
N LEU A 73 -27.03 7.64 -33.66
CA LEU A 73 -26.32 8.25 -32.52
C LEU A 73 -24.90 8.70 -32.89
N ILE A 74 -24.17 7.92 -33.71
CA ILE A 74 -22.83 8.29 -34.18
C ILE A 74 -22.88 9.50 -35.11
N LYS A 75 -23.90 9.60 -35.97
CA LYS A 75 -24.10 10.78 -36.82
C LYS A 75 -24.46 12.04 -36.04
N ALA A 76 -25.23 11.89 -34.96
CA ALA A 76 -25.56 13.03 -34.10
C ALA A 76 -24.32 13.57 -33.37
N GLU A 77 -23.37 12.70 -33.00
CA GLU A 77 -22.11 13.06 -32.34
C GLU A 77 -21.13 13.74 -33.33
N GLU A 78 -21.05 13.28 -34.58
CA GLU A 78 -20.24 13.91 -35.65
C GLU A 78 -20.78 15.29 -36.10
N GLU A 79 -22.10 15.51 -36.00
CA GLU A 79 -22.71 16.83 -36.26
C GLU A 79 -22.46 17.83 -35.12
N GLU A 80 -22.30 17.36 -33.88
CA GLU A 80 -21.97 18.19 -32.72
C GLU A 80 -20.49 18.63 -32.70
N GLU A 81 -19.55 17.75 -33.10
CA GLU A 81 -18.14 18.12 -33.25
C GLU A 81 -17.90 19.15 -34.38
N ASN A 82 -18.65 19.06 -35.48
CA ASN A 82 -18.56 20.03 -36.58
C ASN A 82 -19.11 21.43 -36.21
N LEU A 83 -20.00 21.52 -35.21
CA LEU A 83 -20.51 22.81 -34.72
C LEU A 83 -19.50 23.54 -33.81
N LEU A 84 -18.59 22.81 -33.15
CA LEU A 84 -17.55 23.37 -32.28
C LEU A 84 -16.39 24.02 -33.05
N ASP A 85 -16.13 23.59 -34.29
CA ASP A 85 -15.06 24.14 -35.14
C ASP A 85 -15.41 25.50 -35.80
N SER A 86 -16.66 25.95 -35.66
CA SER A 86 -17.17 27.17 -36.28
C SER A 86 -16.88 28.47 -35.48
N TYR A 87 -16.23 28.38 -34.31
CA TYR A 87 -15.92 29.53 -33.45
C TYR A 87 -14.44 30.01 -33.48
N SER A 88 -13.61 29.48 -34.37
CA SER A 88 -12.21 29.94 -34.52
C SER A 88 -12.07 31.06 -35.55
N THR A 89 -11.74 32.28 -35.11
CA THR A 89 -11.48 33.45 -35.97
C THR A 89 -10.11 33.40 -36.68
N PRO A 90 -9.97 33.95 -37.91
CA PRO A 90 -8.80 33.71 -38.77
C PRO A 90 -7.70 34.77 -38.62
N ALA A 91 -6.43 34.34 -38.67
CA ALA A 91 -5.27 35.22 -38.87
C ALA A 91 -4.68 35.06 -40.28
N LYS A 92 -4.39 36.21 -40.89
CA LYS A 92 -4.06 36.46 -42.31
C LYS A 92 -2.76 35.78 -42.79
N GLY A 93 -2.77 35.33 -44.04
CA GLY A 93 -1.64 34.69 -44.71
C GLY A 93 -0.71 35.61 -45.50
N SER A 94 0.38 35.03 -46.01
CA SER A 94 1.08 35.48 -47.22
C SER A 94 1.96 34.37 -47.83
N GLN A 95 1.61 34.05 -49.08
CA GLN A 95 2.40 33.59 -50.23
C GLN A 95 2.92 32.14 -50.38
N LYS A 96 2.36 31.51 -51.42
CA LYS A 96 2.68 30.22 -52.05
C LYS A 96 4.01 30.27 -52.82
N ARG A 97 4.80 29.19 -52.73
CA ARG A 97 5.69 28.69 -53.79
C ARG A 97 5.44 27.18 -53.97
N PRO A 98 5.64 26.63 -55.18
CA PRO A 98 4.96 25.39 -55.60
C PRO A 98 5.61 24.11 -55.07
N LEU A 99 4.76 23.07 -54.93
CA LEU A 99 5.11 21.68 -54.64
C LEU A 99 6.20 21.17 -55.60
N THR A 100 7.29 20.66 -55.03
CA THR A 100 8.11 19.61 -55.65
C THR A 100 8.27 18.51 -54.61
N THR A 101 7.93 17.28 -55.00
CA THR A 101 8.10 16.04 -54.24
C THR A 101 9.58 15.85 -53.88
N PRO A 102 9.95 15.60 -52.60
CA PRO A 102 11.29 15.14 -52.29
C PRO A 102 11.42 13.68 -52.72
N GLU A 103 12.28 13.42 -53.70
CA GLU A 103 12.74 12.09 -54.07
C GLU A 103 13.43 11.42 -52.87
N HIS A 104 13.15 10.12 -52.72
CA HIS A 104 13.79 9.20 -51.79
C HIS A 104 15.32 9.29 -51.83
N PRO A 105 16.00 9.65 -50.73
CA PRO A 105 17.40 9.27 -50.57
C PRO A 105 17.43 7.78 -50.18
N GLN A 106 17.77 6.93 -51.14
CA GLN A 106 18.19 5.55 -50.85
C GLN A 106 19.43 5.60 -49.96
N SER A 107 19.26 5.29 -48.67
CA SER A 107 20.36 5.06 -47.74
C SER A 107 21.11 3.80 -48.15
N LYS A 108 22.26 3.97 -48.80
CA LYS A 108 23.27 2.91 -48.95
C LYS A 108 23.97 2.70 -47.60
N ARG A 109 23.36 1.90 -46.73
CA ARG A 109 24.07 1.10 -45.72
C ARG A 109 23.46 -0.29 -45.67
N SER A 110 23.98 -1.15 -46.54
CA SER A 110 24.07 -2.59 -46.32
C SER A 110 24.97 -2.83 -45.10
N ALA A 111 24.39 -2.69 -43.91
CA ALA A 111 24.90 -3.34 -42.71
C ALA A 111 24.19 -4.69 -42.60
N ALA A 112 25.00 -5.73 -42.44
CA ALA A 112 24.59 -7.13 -42.45
C ALA A 112 23.32 -7.40 -41.62
N LEU A 113 22.45 -8.26 -42.15
CA LEU A 113 21.52 -9.08 -41.38
C LEU A 113 22.33 -9.99 -40.44
N LEU A 114 22.93 -9.41 -39.41
CA LEU A 114 23.24 -10.16 -38.20
C LEU A 114 21.92 -10.26 -37.47
N ALA A 115 21.40 -11.48 -37.36
CA ALA A 115 20.33 -11.79 -36.43
C ALA A 115 20.75 -11.23 -35.06
N SER A 116 20.08 -10.17 -34.60
CA SER A 116 20.20 -9.72 -33.23
C SER A 116 19.92 -10.95 -32.35
N PRO A 117 20.79 -11.28 -31.37
CA PRO A 117 20.47 -12.36 -30.45
C PRO A 117 19.11 -12.02 -29.85
N GLY A 118 18.13 -12.91 -30.01
CA GLY A 118 16.77 -12.68 -29.56
C GLY A 118 16.78 -12.16 -28.14
N LEU A 119 16.21 -10.97 -27.92
CA LEU A 119 16.11 -10.35 -26.60
C LEU A 119 15.24 -11.28 -25.75
N LEU A 120 15.86 -12.06 -24.87
CA LEU A 120 15.27 -13.20 -24.17
C LEU A 120 13.99 -12.86 -23.36
N LEU A 121 13.78 -11.59 -23.03
CA LEU A 121 12.63 -11.12 -22.23
C LEU A 121 11.56 -10.37 -23.03
N SER A 122 11.85 -9.96 -24.26
CA SER A 122 10.93 -9.13 -25.03
C SER A 122 9.74 -9.91 -25.56
N PRO A 123 8.51 -9.47 -25.30
CA PRO A 123 7.35 -9.98 -25.99
C PRO A 123 7.45 -9.68 -27.49
N ALA A 124 6.92 -10.58 -28.31
CA ALA A 124 6.69 -10.25 -29.71
C ALA A 124 5.61 -9.14 -29.80
N SER A 125 5.89 -8.14 -30.64
CA SER A 125 5.04 -6.97 -30.88
C SER A 125 4.70 -6.90 -32.37
N PHE A 126 3.53 -6.34 -32.69
CA PHE A 126 3.07 -6.17 -34.07
C PHE A 126 3.95 -5.22 -34.90
N SER A 127 4.78 -4.39 -34.25
CA SER A 127 5.72 -3.48 -34.92
C SER A 127 6.98 -3.33 -34.07
N PRO A 128 8.17 -3.78 -34.56
CA PRO A 128 9.41 -3.64 -33.81
C PRO A 128 9.75 -2.16 -33.59
N ASN A 129 9.99 -1.77 -32.33
CA ASN A 129 10.52 -0.43 -32.03
C ASN A 129 11.93 -0.29 -32.63
N ALA A 130 12.19 0.81 -33.32
CA ALA A 130 13.47 1.03 -33.99
C ALA A 130 14.63 1.31 -33.01
N THR A 131 14.33 1.82 -31.80
CA THR A 131 15.32 2.21 -30.78
C THR A 131 14.82 1.96 -29.35
N PRO A 132 14.46 0.71 -28.98
CA PRO A 132 13.93 0.40 -27.66
C PRO A 132 14.95 0.76 -26.56
N SER A 133 14.49 1.39 -25.47
CA SER A 133 15.29 1.71 -24.29
C SER A 133 16.54 2.58 -24.54
N GLN A 134 16.60 3.34 -25.64
CA GLN A 134 17.81 4.08 -26.00
C GLN A 134 18.25 5.05 -24.90
N LYS A 135 17.30 5.83 -24.34
CA LYS A 135 17.59 6.78 -23.26
C LYS A 135 18.03 6.10 -21.97
N TYR A 136 17.42 4.97 -21.64
CA TYR A 136 17.80 4.16 -20.48
C TYR A 136 19.24 3.63 -20.60
N ASN A 137 19.60 3.10 -21.76
CA ASN A 137 20.92 2.49 -22.01
C ASN A 137 22.05 3.52 -22.10
N GLN A 138 21.76 4.77 -22.43
CA GLN A 138 22.74 5.86 -22.53
C GLN A 138 22.96 6.62 -21.20
N ARG A 139 22.36 6.17 -20.10
CA ARG A 139 22.47 6.88 -18.81
C ARG A 139 23.90 6.85 -18.25
N GLY A 140 24.41 8.00 -17.80
CA GLY A 140 25.73 8.11 -17.18
C GLY A 140 25.76 7.94 -15.66
N ALA A 141 24.59 8.01 -15.01
CA ALA A 141 24.46 8.09 -13.55
C ALA A 141 24.24 6.73 -12.85
N LYS A 142 24.53 5.62 -13.54
CA LYS A 142 24.35 4.26 -13.01
C LYS A 142 25.18 4.07 -11.75
N GLY A 143 24.54 3.66 -10.65
CA GLY A 143 25.20 3.43 -9.36
C GLY A 143 25.43 4.67 -8.49
N GLU A 144 24.98 5.85 -8.92
CA GLU A 144 25.04 7.08 -8.11
C GLU A 144 24.15 6.96 -6.87
N VAL A 145 24.73 7.22 -5.69
CA VAL A 145 23.98 7.29 -4.42
C VAL A 145 23.32 8.66 -4.31
N VAL A 146 21.99 8.68 -4.18
CA VAL A 146 21.20 9.92 -4.18
C VAL A 146 20.61 10.28 -2.82
N VAL A 147 20.48 9.30 -1.92
CA VAL A 147 20.09 9.50 -0.51
C VAL A 147 20.90 8.56 0.36
N THR A 148 21.29 9.04 1.54
CA THR A 148 21.94 8.24 2.56
C THR A 148 21.30 8.55 3.92
N PHE A 149 21.19 7.52 4.75
CA PHE A 149 20.71 7.56 6.12
C PHE A 149 21.65 6.76 7.02
N GLY A 150 21.84 7.19 8.26
CA GLY A 150 22.75 6.57 9.21
C GLY A 150 24.22 6.90 8.93
N ALA A 151 25.14 6.05 9.39
CA ALA A 151 26.58 6.23 9.23
C ALA A 151 27.11 5.35 8.08
N PRO A 152 27.28 5.87 6.85
CA PRO A 152 27.66 5.06 5.67
C PRO A 152 29.17 4.73 5.59
N GLN A 153 30.01 5.31 6.45
CA GLN A 153 31.47 5.16 6.34
C GLN A 153 31.90 3.74 6.69
N GLY A 154 32.60 3.07 5.78
CA GLY A 154 33.05 1.68 5.96
C GLY A 154 31.96 0.62 5.75
N THR A 155 30.74 1.01 5.38
CA THR A 155 29.63 0.09 5.14
C THR A 155 29.87 -0.75 3.88
N ARG A 156 30.06 -2.05 4.09
CA ARG A 156 30.12 -3.03 3.00
C ARG A 156 28.70 -3.46 2.63
N TRP A 157 28.23 -3.00 1.48
CA TRP A 157 26.95 -3.38 0.89
C TRP A 157 27.05 -4.76 0.25
N SER A 158 27.22 -5.79 1.08
CA SER A 158 27.13 -7.17 0.62
C SER A 158 26.64 -8.09 1.71
N GLY A 159 25.79 -9.05 1.35
CA GLY A 159 25.24 -10.03 2.29
C GLY A 159 26.29 -10.96 2.90
N ARG A 160 25.81 -11.81 3.82
CA ARG A 160 26.63 -12.69 4.65
C ARG A 160 27.42 -13.68 3.78
N LYS A 161 28.68 -13.92 4.17
CA LYS A 161 29.61 -14.77 3.39
C LYS A 161 29.33 -16.27 3.55
N THR A 162 28.72 -16.67 4.66
CA THR A 162 28.45 -18.07 5.02
C THR A 162 26.93 -18.28 5.19
N PRO A 163 26.27 -19.06 4.32
CA PRO A 163 24.83 -19.36 4.40
C PRO A 163 24.45 -20.38 5.49
N ALA A 164 25.27 -20.57 6.53
CA ALA A 164 25.15 -21.70 7.46
C ALA A 164 23.80 -21.76 8.20
N ALA A 165 23.18 -20.59 8.42
CA ALA A 165 21.76 -20.44 8.72
C ALA A 165 21.17 -19.52 7.64
N GLY A 166 20.17 -19.98 6.89
CA GLY A 166 19.46 -19.13 5.93
C GLY A 166 18.80 -17.94 6.62
N VAL A 167 18.44 -16.91 5.85
CA VAL A 167 17.64 -15.78 6.39
C VAL A 167 16.23 -16.29 6.71
N HIS A 168 15.72 -15.99 7.90
CA HIS A 168 14.34 -16.27 8.24
C HIS A 168 13.46 -15.10 7.81
N VAL A 169 12.54 -15.37 6.87
CA VAL A 169 11.56 -14.40 6.35
C VAL A 169 10.18 -14.97 6.57
N ASP A 170 9.49 -14.43 7.56
CA ASP A 170 8.14 -14.87 7.94
C ASP A 170 7.14 -13.72 7.84
N LEU A 171 5.87 -14.05 7.58
CA LEU A 171 4.78 -13.12 7.87
C LEU A 171 4.68 -12.97 9.39
N LEU A 172 4.69 -11.73 9.87
CA LEU A 172 4.65 -11.44 11.31
C LEU A 172 3.38 -12.01 11.94
N GLU A 173 2.26 -11.83 11.24
CA GLU A 173 0.96 -12.30 11.70
C GLU A 173 0.77 -13.79 11.41
N GLY A 174 -0.02 -14.45 12.25
CA GLY A 174 -0.32 -15.86 12.11
C GLY A 174 -1.07 -16.18 10.80
N PRO A 175 -1.21 -17.48 10.43
CA PRO A 175 -1.87 -17.89 9.20
C PRO A 175 -3.32 -17.39 9.02
N GLU A 176 -4.04 -17.21 10.13
CA GLU A 176 -5.44 -16.74 10.13
C GLU A 176 -5.56 -15.23 9.90
N ASP A 177 -4.55 -14.48 10.30
CA ASP A 177 -4.54 -13.00 10.30
C ASP A 177 -3.74 -12.44 9.10
N SER A 178 -3.05 -13.31 8.34
CA SER A 178 -2.36 -12.94 7.10
C SER A 178 -3.14 -13.33 5.85
N LEU A 179 -3.17 -12.44 4.85
CA LEU A 179 -3.76 -12.77 3.55
C LEU A 179 -2.83 -13.69 2.74
N ARG A 180 -3.15 -14.98 2.70
CA ARG A 180 -2.31 -16.01 2.04
C ARG A 180 -2.88 -16.57 0.74
N CYS A 181 -4.14 -16.29 0.43
CA CYS A 181 -4.82 -16.81 -0.75
C CYS A 181 -5.87 -15.85 -1.28
N SER A 182 -6.29 -16.07 -2.52
CA SER A 182 -7.35 -15.29 -3.16
C SER A 182 -8.68 -15.40 -2.41
N TYR A 183 -9.45 -14.33 -2.44
CA TYR A 183 -10.78 -14.25 -1.86
C TYR A 183 -11.80 -13.76 -2.90
N LYS A 184 -13.09 -13.85 -2.56
CA LYS A 184 -14.17 -13.35 -3.42
C LYS A 184 -14.33 -11.85 -3.22
N PHE A 185 -14.31 -11.11 -4.32
CA PHE A 185 -14.54 -9.67 -4.40
C PHE A 185 -15.61 -9.38 -5.48
N MET A 186 -15.72 -8.14 -5.96
CA MET A 186 -16.75 -7.64 -6.91
C MET A 186 -18.15 -7.45 -6.34
N PHE A 187 -18.35 -7.66 -5.04
CA PHE A 187 -19.61 -7.35 -4.37
C PHE A 187 -19.35 -6.98 -2.91
N GLN A 188 -19.81 -5.80 -2.51
CA GLN A 188 -19.79 -5.33 -1.13
C GLN A 188 -21.17 -4.80 -0.77
N ARG A 189 -21.63 -5.07 0.44
CA ARG A 189 -22.88 -4.46 0.93
C ARG A 189 -22.54 -3.17 1.65
N LEU A 190 -23.25 -2.09 1.32
CA LEU A 190 -23.04 -0.78 1.93
C LEU A 190 -23.14 -0.82 3.47
N ARG A 191 -24.00 -1.68 4.01
CA ARG A 191 -24.10 -1.87 5.47
C ARG A 191 -22.82 -2.43 6.09
N ASP A 192 -22.12 -3.32 5.39
CA ASP A 192 -20.93 -3.99 5.89
C ASP A 192 -19.76 -3.00 5.82
N VAL A 193 -19.66 -2.24 4.72
CA VAL A 193 -18.73 -1.09 4.59
C VAL A 193 -18.93 -0.06 5.70
N ARG A 194 -20.19 0.35 5.97
CA ARG A 194 -20.50 1.28 7.05
C ARG A 194 -20.04 0.75 8.41
N ASN A 195 -20.22 -0.54 8.68
CA ASN A 195 -19.79 -1.15 9.94
C ASN A 195 -18.27 -1.08 10.09
N VAL A 196 -17.51 -1.41 9.02
CA VAL A 196 -16.04 -1.28 9.02
C VAL A 196 -15.59 0.14 9.37
N LEU A 197 -16.20 1.15 8.74
CA LEU A 197 -15.86 2.55 8.98
C LEU A 197 -16.22 3.00 10.40
N SER A 198 -17.35 2.51 10.92
CA SER A 198 -17.79 2.80 12.29
C SER A 198 -16.85 2.20 13.33
N GLU A 199 -16.50 0.92 13.16
CA GLU A 199 -15.57 0.20 14.03
C GLU A 199 -14.19 0.87 14.03
N LYS A 200 -13.71 1.35 12.87
CA LYS A 200 -12.47 2.14 12.77
C LYS A 200 -12.50 3.40 13.66
N ILE A 201 -13.61 4.14 13.67
CA ILE A 201 -13.76 5.35 14.49
C ILE A 201 -13.80 4.98 15.98
N GLU A 202 -14.55 3.95 16.33
CA GLU A 202 -14.73 3.49 17.72
C GLU A 202 -13.41 2.97 18.31
N ASP A 203 -12.71 2.07 17.60
CA ASP A 203 -11.48 1.44 18.08
C ASP A 203 -10.34 2.45 18.30
N LEU A 204 -10.14 3.35 17.33
CA LEU A 204 -9.09 4.36 17.40
C LEU A 204 -9.46 5.51 18.35
N GLY A 205 -10.74 5.88 18.41
CA GLY A 205 -11.26 6.83 19.39
C GLY A 205 -11.05 6.36 20.82
N GLU A 206 -11.41 5.10 21.13
CA GLU A 206 -11.24 4.53 22.48
C GLU A 206 -9.77 4.39 22.87
N THR A 207 -8.90 4.08 21.90
CA THR A 207 -7.44 4.09 22.11
C THR A 207 -6.94 5.47 22.55
N ILE A 208 -7.34 6.53 21.84
CA ILE A 208 -6.93 7.90 22.16
C ILE A 208 -7.52 8.32 23.52
N ARG A 209 -8.79 7.99 23.77
CA ARG A 209 -9.47 8.23 25.04
C ARG A 209 -8.71 7.64 26.21
N SER A 210 -8.37 6.35 26.12
CA SER A 210 -7.63 5.62 27.15
C SER A 210 -6.25 6.23 27.39
N HIS A 211 -5.52 6.58 26.32
CA HIS A 211 -4.18 7.15 26.42
C HIS A 211 -4.17 8.53 27.09
N PHE A 212 -5.10 9.41 26.74
CA PHE A 212 -5.19 10.77 27.27
C PHE A 212 -6.10 10.90 28.51
N HIS A 213 -6.62 9.78 29.04
CA HIS A 213 -7.49 9.75 30.21
C HIS A 213 -8.73 10.65 30.05
N ILE A 214 -9.32 10.65 28.85
CA ILE A 214 -10.54 11.41 28.55
C ILE A 214 -11.73 10.70 29.17
N GLU A 215 -12.51 11.39 30.00
CA GLU A 215 -13.62 10.79 30.75
C GLU A 215 -14.68 10.18 29.83
N GLU A 216 -15.23 10.98 28.92
CA GLU A 216 -16.22 10.53 27.95
C GLU A 216 -16.23 11.42 26.69
N PHE A 217 -16.76 10.86 25.59
CA PHE A 217 -17.04 11.62 24.39
C PHE A 217 -18.47 12.14 24.41
N SER A 218 -18.62 13.41 24.07
CA SER A 218 -19.94 14.04 23.90
C SER A 218 -20.49 13.79 22.50
N SER A 219 -21.82 13.89 22.35
CA SER A 219 -22.45 13.92 21.03
C SER A 219 -22.17 15.26 20.35
N VAL A 220 -21.50 15.23 19.19
CA VAL A 220 -21.19 16.45 18.43
C VAL A 220 -22.44 17.14 17.88
N SER A 221 -23.56 16.43 17.76
CA SER A 221 -24.81 16.96 17.20
C SER A 221 -25.67 17.73 18.20
N LEU A 222 -25.34 17.67 19.50
CA LEU A 222 -26.07 18.37 20.54
C LEU A 222 -25.42 19.72 20.85
N PRO A 223 -26.21 20.80 20.98
CA PRO A 223 -25.70 22.08 21.44
C PRO A 223 -25.08 21.98 22.84
N ALA A 224 -23.86 22.50 23.00
CA ALA A 224 -23.18 22.61 24.29
C ALA A 224 -22.57 24.01 24.43
N GLN A 225 -22.76 24.63 25.61
CA GLN A 225 -22.16 25.92 25.94
C GLN A 225 -20.74 25.77 26.49
N ASP A 226 -20.45 24.65 27.14
CA ASP A 226 -19.12 24.31 27.62
C ASP A 226 -18.29 23.63 26.53
N SER A 227 -16.98 23.55 26.74
CA SER A 227 -16.12 22.80 25.83
C SER A 227 -16.40 21.30 25.94
N ILE A 228 -16.55 20.65 24.79
CA ILE A 228 -16.82 19.22 24.67
C ILE A 228 -15.66 18.51 23.98
N THR A 229 -15.48 17.23 24.29
CA THR A 229 -14.54 16.35 23.59
C THR A 229 -15.30 15.38 22.72
N VAL A 230 -14.94 15.29 21.44
CA VAL A 230 -15.64 14.48 20.44
C VAL A 230 -14.66 13.61 19.66
N SER A 231 -15.10 12.42 19.28
CA SER A 231 -14.38 11.50 18.39
C SER A 231 -15.11 11.38 17.05
N GLY A 232 -14.37 11.40 15.96
CA GLY A 232 -14.95 11.24 14.63
C GLY A 232 -13.91 11.14 13.53
N GLN A 233 -14.41 11.00 12.31
CA GLN A 233 -13.63 10.94 11.08
C GLN A 233 -13.72 12.27 10.31
N ILE A 234 -12.59 12.74 9.78
CA ILE A 234 -12.54 13.91 8.90
C ILE A 234 -13.16 13.58 7.56
N CYS A 235 -14.07 14.44 7.10
CA CYS A 235 -14.71 14.38 5.79
C CYS A 235 -14.58 15.73 5.06
N CYS A 236 -14.81 15.71 3.74
CA CYS A 236 -14.93 16.92 2.93
C CYS A 236 -16.43 17.18 2.65
N ASP A 237 -16.84 18.45 2.64
CA ASP A 237 -18.21 18.87 2.29
C ASP A 237 -18.54 18.78 0.80
N SER A 238 -17.56 18.41 -0.04
CA SER A 238 -17.68 18.33 -1.49
C SER A 238 -16.82 17.18 -2.04
N ASN A 239 -17.01 16.88 -3.32
CA ASN A 239 -16.15 15.94 -4.05
C ASN A 239 -14.80 16.57 -4.48
N GLY A 240 -14.56 17.83 -4.10
CA GLY A 240 -13.31 18.52 -4.36
C GLY A 240 -12.26 18.24 -3.29
N LYS A 241 -11.08 18.82 -3.50
CA LYS A 241 -9.97 18.75 -2.55
C LYS A 241 -10.33 19.38 -1.21
N LEU A 242 -9.96 18.71 -0.12
CA LEU A 242 -10.12 19.23 1.24
C LEU A 242 -9.38 20.57 1.42
N ASN A 243 -10.04 21.52 2.08
CA ASN A 243 -9.46 22.81 2.48
C ASN A 243 -9.93 23.16 3.90
N ALA A 244 -9.37 24.21 4.51
CA ALA A 244 -9.64 24.55 5.90
C ALA A 244 -11.10 24.96 6.18
N GLN A 245 -11.85 25.38 5.17
CA GLN A 245 -13.25 25.79 5.28
C GLN A 245 -14.22 24.63 5.00
N SER A 246 -13.77 23.57 4.33
CA SER A 246 -14.59 22.42 3.93
C SER A 246 -14.50 21.21 4.88
N VAL A 247 -13.86 21.38 6.04
CA VAL A 247 -13.67 20.29 7.01
C VAL A 247 -14.99 19.96 7.71
N LEU A 248 -15.40 18.70 7.59
CA LEU A 248 -16.48 18.10 8.35
C LEU A 248 -15.91 17.05 9.31
N LEU A 249 -16.60 16.85 10.43
CA LEU A 249 -16.37 15.74 11.36
C LEU A 249 -17.60 14.84 11.37
N GLU A 250 -17.42 13.59 10.95
CA GLU A 250 -18.43 12.53 11.06
C GLU A 250 -18.22 11.77 12.38
N ALA A 251 -19.18 11.89 13.30
CA ALA A 251 -19.11 11.19 14.58
C ALA A 251 -19.42 9.70 14.43
N GLY A 252 -18.88 8.88 15.34
CA GLY A 252 -19.23 7.46 15.43
C GLY A 252 -20.74 7.26 15.70
N PRO A 253 -21.31 6.07 15.38
CA PRO A 253 -22.72 5.78 15.58
C PRO A 253 -23.19 5.99 17.03
N GLU A 254 -22.36 5.63 18.01
CA GLU A 254 -22.66 5.82 19.44
C GLU A 254 -22.78 7.30 19.85
N HIS A 255 -22.21 8.20 19.05
CA HIS A 255 -22.21 9.66 19.26
C HIS A 255 -23.09 10.42 18.27
N GLY A 256 -24.03 9.72 17.61
CA GLY A 256 -25.09 10.29 16.79
C GLY A 256 -24.93 10.08 15.28
N GLY A 257 -23.76 9.65 14.79
CA GLY A 257 -23.56 9.35 13.37
C GLY A 257 -23.83 10.53 12.41
N GLN A 258 -23.76 11.77 12.93
CA GLN A 258 -24.01 12.99 12.18
C GLN A 258 -22.70 13.66 11.77
N GLN A 259 -22.78 14.45 10.71
CA GLN A 259 -21.69 15.29 10.24
C GLN A 259 -21.87 16.73 10.74
N VAL A 260 -20.79 17.32 11.22
CA VAL A 260 -20.76 18.69 11.73
C VAL A 260 -19.58 19.44 11.13
N SER A 261 -19.76 20.69 10.74
CA SER A 261 -18.68 21.52 10.22
C SER A 261 -17.67 21.85 11.31
N VAL A 262 -16.38 21.83 10.99
CA VAL A 262 -15.30 22.15 11.94
C VAL A 262 -14.68 23.50 11.57
N ASP A 263 -14.69 24.43 12.53
CA ASP A 263 -13.90 25.65 12.45
C ASP A 263 -12.49 25.40 13.00
N LEU A 264 -11.48 25.62 12.18
CA LEU A 264 -10.08 25.46 12.54
C LEU A 264 -9.40 26.77 12.95
N SER A 265 -10.13 27.90 12.99
CA SER A 265 -9.55 29.23 13.20
C SER A 265 -8.85 29.42 14.55
N GLU A 266 -9.24 28.67 15.59
CA GLU A 266 -8.61 28.73 16.91
C GLU A 266 -7.41 27.78 17.05
N LEU A 267 -7.18 26.90 16.06
CA LEU A 267 -6.05 25.97 16.05
C LEU A 267 -4.79 26.63 15.50
N LYS A 268 -3.74 26.65 16.30
CA LYS A 268 -2.42 27.16 15.89
C LYS A 268 -1.75 26.25 14.86
N GLU A 269 -1.86 24.95 15.07
CA GLU A 269 -1.23 23.93 14.23
C GLU A 269 -2.19 22.78 14.00
N TYR A 270 -2.24 22.30 12.76
CA TYR A 270 -2.98 21.09 12.42
C TYR A 270 -2.40 20.44 11.16
N SER A 271 -2.67 19.15 11.00
CA SER A 271 -2.48 18.41 9.76
C SER A 271 -3.61 17.41 9.65
N LEU A 272 -4.46 17.60 8.63
CA LEU A 272 -5.71 16.86 8.45
C LEU A 272 -5.81 16.28 7.04
N PHE A 273 -6.45 15.12 6.92
CA PHE A 273 -6.79 14.51 5.62
C PHE A 273 -8.13 13.75 5.69
N PRO A 274 -8.83 13.55 4.57
CA PRO A 274 -10.09 12.78 4.54
C PRO A 274 -9.91 11.34 5.03
N GLY A 275 -10.79 10.88 5.92
CA GLY A 275 -10.73 9.53 6.49
C GLY A 275 -9.92 9.42 7.78
N GLN A 276 -9.25 10.50 8.21
CA GLN A 276 -8.51 10.54 9.47
C GLN A 276 -9.47 10.48 10.66
N VAL A 277 -9.26 9.52 11.56
CA VAL A 277 -9.94 9.52 12.86
C VAL A 277 -9.19 10.46 13.79
N VAL A 278 -9.93 11.38 14.40
CA VAL A 278 -9.43 12.42 15.29
C VAL A 278 -10.28 12.50 16.54
N VAL A 279 -9.65 12.94 17.62
CA VAL A 279 -10.35 13.41 18.81
C VAL A 279 -10.09 14.90 18.92
N MET A 280 -11.16 15.68 19.03
CA MET A 280 -11.12 17.14 19.11
C MET A 280 -11.79 17.63 20.38
N GLU A 281 -11.25 18.70 20.93
CA GLU A 281 -11.88 19.50 21.98
C GLU A 281 -12.25 20.86 21.39
N GLY A 282 -13.42 21.37 21.76
CA GLY A 282 -13.95 22.60 21.18
C GLY A 282 -15.33 22.96 21.72
N MET A 283 -15.96 23.96 21.13
CA MET A 283 -17.31 24.41 21.50
C MET A 283 -18.27 24.23 20.34
N ASN A 284 -19.47 23.72 20.61
CA ASN A 284 -20.55 23.62 19.62
C ASN A 284 -21.87 24.16 20.18
N THR A 285 -22.00 25.49 20.23
CA THR A 285 -23.18 26.15 20.80
C THR A 285 -24.47 25.97 19.98
N THR A 286 -24.36 25.50 18.73
CA THR A 286 -25.49 25.38 17.79
C THR A 286 -25.87 23.93 17.48
N GLY A 287 -25.03 22.96 17.83
CA GLY A 287 -25.14 21.57 17.38
C GLY A 287 -24.75 21.36 15.90
N ARG A 288 -24.29 22.40 15.18
CA ARG A 288 -24.03 22.35 13.73
C ARG A 288 -22.62 22.74 13.30
N LYS A 289 -21.85 23.37 14.20
CA LYS A 289 -20.48 23.79 13.92
C LYS A 289 -19.63 23.69 15.18
N LEU A 290 -18.61 22.85 15.13
CA LEU A 290 -17.62 22.70 16.19
C LEU A 290 -16.48 23.70 15.95
N VAL A 291 -16.31 24.66 16.86
CA VAL A 291 -15.11 25.49 16.89
C VAL A 291 -14.03 24.73 17.64
N ALA A 292 -13.07 24.17 16.92
CA ALA A 292 -12.03 23.31 17.50
C ALA A 292 -10.94 24.16 18.15
N SER A 293 -10.68 23.92 19.43
CA SER A 293 -9.63 24.59 20.20
C SER A 293 -8.39 23.71 20.37
N LYS A 294 -8.54 22.38 20.27
CA LYS A 294 -7.45 21.41 20.39
C LYS A 294 -7.73 20.12 19.62
N ILE A 295 -6.69 19.57 19.00
CA ILE A 295 -6.70 18.23 18.38
C ILE A 295 -5.75 17.34 19.18
N TYR A 296 -6.21 16.18 19.61
CA TYR A 296 -5.35 15.19 20.29
C TYR A 296 -4.44 14.50 19.28
N GLU A 297 -3.17 14.32 19.64
CA GLU A 297 -2.24 13.60 18.78
C GLU A 297 -2.61 12.12 18.69
N GLY A 298 -2.49 11.54 17.49
CA GLY A 298 -2.69 10.11 17.30
C GLY A 298 -1.61 9.28 18.02
N VAL A 299 -1.99 8.08 18.45
CA VAL A 299 -1.13 7.20 19.27
C VAL A 299 -0.65 6.01 18.42
N PRO A 300 0.65 5.93 18.08
CA PRO A 300 1.18 4.79 17.34
C PRO A 300 1.10 3.51 18.19
N LEU A 301 1.18 2.35 17.54
CA LEU A 301 1.32 1.08 18.25
C LEU A 301 2.74 0.92 18.81
N PRO A 302 2.95 0.07 19.83
CA PRO A 302 4.31 -0.27 20.27
C PRO A 302 5.10 -0.95 19.15
N PHE A 303 6.43 -0.93 19.27
CA PHE A 303 7.32 -1.70 18.40
C PHE A 303 7.29 -3.18 18.77
N TYR A 304 7.72 -4.01 17.82
CA TYR A 304 7.96 -5.43 18.06
C TYR A 304 8.96 -5.64 19.20
N SER A 305 8.62 -6.52 20.13
CA SER A 305 9.51 -6.98 21.20
C SER A 305 9.56 -8.50 21.12
N SER A 306 10.75 -9.08 20.90
CA SER A 306 10.89 -10.54 20.94
C SER A 306 11.10 -11.01 22.36
N ASP A 307 10.35 -12.02 22.80
CA ASP A 307 10.55 -12.69 24.10
C ASP A 307 11.85 -13.51 24.18
N ILE A 308 12.54 -13.69 23.05
CA ILE A 308 13.83 -14.39 22.99
C ILE A 308 14.88 -13.47 23.61
N LYS A 309 15.33 -13.83 24.81
CA LYS A 309 16.58 -13.34 25.40
C LYS A 309 17.72 -13.79 24.49
N THR A 310 18.07 -12.99 23.50
CA THR A 310 19.34 -13.17 22.79
C THR A 310 20.43 -13.04 23.85
N GLU A 311 21.24 -14.08 24.03
CA GLU A 311 22.40 -14.01 24.92
C GLU A 311 23.21 -12.76 24.54
N ALA A 312 23.55 -11.95 25.53
CA ALA A 312 24.00 -10.57 25.35
C ALA A 312 25.33 -10.40 24.58
N ASP A 313 25.95 -11.50 24.14
CA ASP A 313 27.30 -11.55 23.58
C ASP A 313 27.39 -11.98 22.09
N GLU A 314 26.31 -12.43 21.44
CA GLU A 314 26.38 -12.72 20.00
C GLU A 314 26.07 -11.48 19.15
N VAL A 315 27.13 -10.78 18.73
CA VAL A 315 27.05 -9.77 17.66
C VAL A 315 26.61 -10.48 16.39
N THR A 316 25.31 -10.39 16.09
CA THR A 316 24.74 -10.96 14.87
C THR A 316 25.33 -10.24 13.66
N GLU A 317 25.77 -11.00 12.65
CA GLU A 317 26.26 -10.42 11.40
C GLU A 317 25.19 -9.52 10.77
N PRO A 318 25.54 -8.30 10.33
CA PRO A 318 24.57 -7.39 9.71
C PRO A 318 23.86 -7.99 8.50
N LEU A 319 22.55 -7.79 8.42
CA LEU A 319 21.70 -8.24 7.33
C LEU A 319 21.61 -7.14 6.25
N ASN A 320 21.87 -7.51 5.00
CA ASN A 320 21.71 -6.62 3.85
C ASN A 320 20.40 -6.90 3.11
N VAL A 321 19.54 -5.89 3.05
CA VAL A 321 18.26 -5.95 2.34
C VAL A 321 18.29 -5.00 1.15
N LEU A 322 18.00 -5.51 -0.06
CA LEU A 322 17.77 -4.71 -1.25
C LEU A 322 16.26 -4.52 -1.46
N VAL A 323 15.84 -3.33 -1.87
CA VAL A 323 14.43 -3.01 -2.14
C VAL A 323 14.32 -2.39 -3.53
N ALA A 324 13.53 -3.00 -4.40
CA ALA A 324 13.24 -2.48 -5.73
C ALA A 324 11.72 -2.47 -5.98
N CYS A 325 11.25 -1.48 -6.72
CA CYS A 325 9.83 -1.30 -6.99
C CYS A 325 9.64 -1.01 -8.47
N GLY A 326 8.69 -1.71 -9.10
CA GLY A 326 8.39 -1.52 -10.51
C GLY A 326 7.90 -0.11 -10.84
N PRO A 327 7.87 0.29 -12.12
CA PRO A 327 8.02 -0.59 -13.30
C PRO A 327 9.46 -1.06 -13.55
N TYR A 328 9.60 -2.30 -14.05
CA TYR A 328 10.89 -2.94 -14.32
C TYR A 328 11.33 -2.83 -15.80
N THR A 329 10.65 -2.00 -16.58
CA THR A 329 10.95 -1.72 -17.98
C THR A 329 10.63 -0.26 -18.31
N PRO A 330 11.34 0.38 -19.27
CA PRO A 330 11.04 1.74 -19.71
C PRO A 330 9.69 1.82 -20.42
N SER A 331 9.08 3.00 -20.44
CA SER A 331 7.74 3.20 -21.03
C SER A 331 7.70 3.01 -22.55
N ASP A 332 8.85 3.04 -23.22
CA ASP A 332 9.00 2.87 -24.67
C ASP A 332 9.47 1.46 -25.07
N SER A 333 9.55 0.52 -24.13
CA SER A 333 10.09 -0.81 -24.39
C SER A 333 9.60 -1.87 -23.42
N LEU A 334 9.46 -3.11 -23.91
CA LEU A 334 9.24 -4.31 -23.10
C LEU A 334 10.47 -5.22 -23.11
N THR A 335 11.67 -4.66 -23.24
CA THR A 335 12.96 -5.38 -23.16
C THR A 335 13.41 -5.68 -21.74
N PHE A 336 12.81 -5.01 -20.74
CA PHE A 336 13.15 -5.20 -19.32
C PHE A 336 14.64 -4.98 -19.02
N ASP A 337 15.32 -4.06 -19.73
CA ASP A 337 16.73 -3.73 -19.45
C ASP A 337 16.96 -3.32 -17.97
N PRO A 338 16.08 -2.53 -17.32
CA PRO A 338 16.19 -2.23 -15.90
C PRO A 338 16.13 -3.46 -15.00
N LEU A 339 15.34 -4.46 -15.36
CA LEU A 339 15.27 -5.73 -14.63
C LEU A 339 16.60 -6.49 -14.72
N LEU A 340 17.18 -6.57 -15.92
CA LEU A 340 18.47 -7.23 -16.16
C LEU A 340 19.61 -6.54 -15.42
N ASP A 341 19.60 -5.20 -15.40
CA ASP A 341 20.55 -4.42 -14.62
C ASP A 341 20.37 -4.62 -13.12
N LEU A 342 19.13 -4.73 -12.63
CA LEU A 342 18.85 -5.04 -11.23
C LEU A 342 19.34 -6.45 -10.85
N ILE A 343 19.11 -7.45 -11.70
CA ILE A 343 19.66 -8.81 -11.51
C ILE A 343 21.19 -8.75 -11.41
N SER A 344 21.84 -7.96 -12.27
CA SER A 344 23.29 -7.76 -12.23
C SER A 344 23.76 -7.11 -10.92
N VAL A 345 22.99 -6.15 -10.38
CA VAL A 345 23.24 -5.56 -9.06
C VAL A 345 23.09 -6.60 -7.94
N ILE A 346 22.04 -7.41 -7.96
CA ILE A 346 21.82 -8.50 -6.98
C ILE A 346 22.97 -9.52 -7.05
N ILE A 347 23.47 -9.84 -8.25
CA ILE A 347 24.61 -10.74 -8.43
C ILE A 347 25.88 -10.16 -7.81
N ARG A 348 26.14 -8.87 -8.09
CA ARG A 348 27.33 -8.14 -7.64
C ARG A 348 27.34 -7.94 -6.13
N ASP A 349 26.24 -7.45 -5.58
CA ASP A 349 26.15 -7.04 -4.18
C ASP A 349 25.77 -8.22 -3.27
N ARG A 350 25.16 -9.28 -3.81
CA ARG A 350 24.74 -10.48 -3.06
C ARG A 350 23.95 -10.13 -1.79
N PRO A 351 22.85 -9.36 -1.87
CA PRO A 351 22.05 -9.05 -0.69
C PRO A 351 21.46 -10.33 -0.08
N ASP A 352 21.26 -10.33 1.24
CA ASP A 352 20.66 -11.46 1.95
C ASP A 352 19.18 -11.61 1.57
N VAL A 353 18.46 -10.49 1.45
CA VAL A 353 17.06 -10.43 1.03
C VAL A 353 16.88 -9.37 -0.07
N CYS A 354 16.05 -9.68 -1.07
CA CYS A 354 15.59 -8.74 -2.08
C CYS A 354 14.07 -8.62 -2.02
N LEU A 355 13.57 -7.45 -1.61
CA LEU A 355 12.16 -7.09 -1.65
C LEU A 355 11.82 -6.49 -3.02
N MET A 356 11.00 -7.17 -3.81
CA MET A 356 10.61 -6.76 -5.14
C MET A 356 9.11 -6.47 -5.17
N LEU A 357 8.76 -5.19 -5.24
CA LEU A 357 7.38 -4.73 -5.27
C LEU A 357 6.97 -4.46 -6.72
N GLY A 358 5.73 -4.79 -7.07
CA GLY A 358 5.17 -4.54 -8.39
C GLY A 358 5.09 -3.04 -8.77
N PRO A 359 4.63 -2.73 -10.00
CA PRO A 359 4.19 -3.69 -11.01
C PRO A 359 5.36 -4.34 -11.78
N PHE A 360 5.26 -5.65 -12.01
CA PHE A 360 6.14 -6.41 -12.89
C PHE A 360 5.72 -6.28 -14.35
N VAL A 361 4.41 -6.42 -14.62
CA VAL A 361 3.81 -6.14 -15.92
C VAL A 361 2.78 -5.02 -15.72
N ASP A 362 3.20 -3.81 -16.03
CA ASP A 362 2.47 -2.60 -15.71
C ASP A 362 1.28 -2.38 -16.64
N SER A 363 0.08 -2.32 -16.07
CA SER A 363 -1.17 -2.04 -16.78
C SER A 363 -1.20 -0.66 -17.44
N ARG A 364 -0.38 0.29 -16.96
CA ARG A 364 -0.23 1.63 -17.55
C ARG A 364 0.91 1.72 -18.58
N HIS A 365 1.56 0.60 -18.93
CA HIS A 365 2.56 0.61 -20.01
C HIS A 365 1.84 0.71 -21.36
N GLU A 366 2.27 1.63 -22.23
CA GLU A 366 1.57 1.96 -23.49
C GLU A 366 1.22 0.74 -24.36
N GLN A 367 2.19 -0.17 -24.58
CA GLN A 367 1.97 -1.39 -25.38
C GLN A 367 1.04 -2.40 -24.70
N ILE A 368 0.94 -2.39 -23.36
CA ILE A 368 0.07 -3.28 -22.59
C ILE A 368 -1.36 -2.74 -22.62
N GLU A 369 -1.53 -1.45 -22.32
CA GLU A 369 -2.82 -0.75 -22.32
C GLU A 369 -3.48 -0.79 -23.70
N LYS A 370 -2.71 -0.61 -24.77
CA LYS A 370 -3.20 -0.66 -26.17
C LYS A 370 -3.33 -2.08 -26.73
N GLY A 371 -3.02 -3.12 -25.96
CA GLY A 371 -3.12 -4.52 -26.42
C GLY A 371 -2.19 -4.86 -27.59
N GLN A 372 -0.99 -4.28 -27.63
CA GLN A 372 -0.04 -4.41 -28.74
C GLN A 372 0.96 -5.58 -28.59
N VAL A 373 0.78 -6.41 -27.56
CA VAL A 373 1.58 -7.62 -27.32
C VAL A 373 0.91 -8.85 -27.91
N THR A 374 1.70 -9.81 -28.42
CA THR A 374 1.17 -11.01 -29.07
C THR A 374 1.06 -12.24 -28.14
N GLU A 375 1.24 -12.04 -26.84
CA GLU A 375 1.18 -13.10 -25.83
C GLU A 375 0.35 -12.68 -24.62
N THR A 376 0.02 -13.63 -23.74
CA THR A 376 -0.77 -13.34 -22.54
C THR A 376 0.05 -12.56 -21.52
N PHE A 377 -0.60 -11.70 -20.75
CA PHE A 377 0.07 -10.95 -19.69
C PHE A 377 0.71 -11.86 -18.63
N GLU A 378 0.11 -13.01 -18.36
CA GLU A 378 0.65 -14.01 -17.44
C GLU A 378 1.92 -14.67 -17.98
N ALA A 379 2.05 -14.86 -19.30
CA ALA A 379 3.28 -15.34 -19.90
C ALA A 379 4.43 -14.32 -19.76
N ILE A 380 4.14 -13.03 -20.00
CA ILE A 380 5.11 -11.95 -19.81
C ILE A 380 5.58 -11.90 -18.34
N PHE A 381 4.63 -11.97 -17.40
CA PHE A 381 4.92 -11.99 -15.97
C PHE A 381 5.79 -13.20 -15.59
N SER A 382 5.40 -14.40 -16.03
CA SER A 382 6.12 -15.64 -15.74
C SER A 382 7.57 -15.56 -16.21
N ARG A 383 7.84 -15.05 -17.42
CA ARG A 383 9.21 -14.82 -17.90
C ARG A 383 9.99 -13.82 -17.05
N CYS A 384 9.36 -12.75 -16.59
CA CYS A 384 10.00 -11.78 -15.72
C CYS A 384 10.46 -12.45 -14.41
N ILE A 385 9.55 -13.21 -13.78
CA ILE A 385 9.84 -13.92 -12.53
C ILE A 385 10.90 -15.00 -12.74
N GLU A 386 10.79 -15.82 -13.78
CA GLU A 386 11.78 -16.84 -14.15
C GLU A 386 13.16 -16.21 -14.36
N SER A 387 13.25 -15.07 -15.05
CA SER A 387 14.51 -14.35 -15.25
C SER A 387 15.15 -13.90 -13.94
N ILE A 388 14.37 -13.36 -13.01
CA ILE A 388 14.83 -12.95 -11.68
C ILE A 388 15.32 -14.18 -10.91
N VAL A 389 14.50 -15.22 -10.87
CA VAL A 389 14.75 -16.45 -10.12
C VAL A 389 16.02 -17.11 -10.66
N ASP A 390 16.15 -17.35 -11.95
CA ASP A 390 17.31 -18.02 -12.53
C ASP A 390 18.56 -17.15 -12.54
N GLY A 391 18.42 -15.86 -12.85
CA GLY A 391 19.53 -14.90 -12.83
C GLY A 391 20.17 -14.74 -11.46
N THR A 392 19.41 -14.91 -10.38
CA THR A 392 19.89 -14.77 -8.99
C THR A 392 20.25 -16.10 -8.32
N ARG A 393 20.19 -17.23 -9.03
CA ARG A 393 20.42 -18.57 -8.45
C ARG A 393 21.79 -18.73 -7.80
N SER A 394 22.82 -18.04 -8.31
CA SER A 394 24.21 -18.13 -7.86
C SER A 394 24.52 -17.36 -6.57
N VAL A 395 23.58 -16.52 -6.10
CA VAL A 395 23.86 -15.62 -4.97
C VAL A 395 23.24 -16.02 -3.64
N GLY A 396 22.28 -16.95 -3.63
CA GLY A 396 21.61 -17.39 -2.40
C GLY A 396 20.75 -16.32 -1.74
N CYS A 397 20.39 -15.27 -2.49
CA CYS A 397 19.51 -14.19 -2.04
C CYS A 397 18.07 -14.72 -1.86
N HIS A 398 17.45 -14.39 -0.74
CA HIS A 398 16.03 -14.65 -0.50
C HIS A 398 15.17 -13.61 -1.21
N LEU A 399 14.29 -14.04 -2.10
CA LEU A 399 13.45 -13.17 -2.90
C LEU A 399 12.06 -13.05 -2.27
N VAL A 400 11.58 -11.83 -2.09
CA VAL A 400 10.22 -11.55 -1.64
C VAL A 400 9.49 -10.78 -2.72
N PHE A 401 8.37 -11.31 -3.21
CA PHE A 401 7.56 -10.67 -4.22
C PHE A 401 6.27 -10.12 -3.63
N VAL A 402 6.02 -8.83 -3.83
CA VAL A 402 4.81 -8.12 -3.40
C VAL A 402 4.05 -7.65 -4.64
N PRO A 403 2.74 -7.96 -4.77
CA PRO A 403 1.94 -7.52 -5.91
C PRO A 403 1.67 -6.03 -5.91
N SER A 404 1.21 -5.52 -7.05
CA SER A 404 0.66 -4.18 -7.20
C SER A 404 -0.66 -4.21 -7.96
N GLN A 405 -1.55 -3.24 -7.69
CA GLN A 405 -2.81 -3.09 -8.43
C GLN A 405 -2.56 -2.78 -9.92
N ARG A 406 -1.33 -2.38 -10.25
CA ARG A 406 -0.88 -2.17 -11.63
C ARG A 406 -0.35 -3.44 -12.29
N ASP A 407 -0.25 -4.58 -11.61
CA ASP A 407 0.07 -5.85 -12.23
C ASP A 407 -1.13 -6.35 -13.06
N VAL A 408 -1.07 -6.15 -14.38
CA VAL A 408 -2.22 -6.33 -15.28
C VAL A 408 -2.81 -7.76 -15.29
N HIS A 409 -2.02 -8.76 -14.90
CA HIS A 409 -2.42 -10.17 -14.86
C HIS A 409 -3.03 -10.58 -13.51
N HIS A 410 -2.96 -9.72 -12.48
CA HIS A 410 -3.30 -10.05 -11.09
C HIS A 410 -4.59 -9.32 -10.63
N PRO A 411 -5.32 -9.78 -9.58
CA PRO A 411 -6.52 -9.10 -9.11
C PRO A 411 -6.29 -7.65 -8.72
N VAL A 412 -7.07 -6.74 -9.30
CA VAL A 412 -6.99 -5.28 -9.06
C VAL A 412 -7.90 -4.88 -7.89
N ILE A 413 -7.72 -5.50 -6.73
CA ILE A 413 -8.50 -5.23 -5.50
C ILE A 413 -7.57 -5.17 -4.30
N TYR A 414 -7.64 -4.10 -3.52
CA TYR A 414 -6.88 -3.94 -2.29
C TYR A 414 -7.70 -4.44 -1.09
N PRO A 415 -7.11 -5.18 -0.14
CA PRO A 415 -5.74 -5.72 -0.17
C PRO A 415 -5.57 -6.85 -1.19
N GLN A 416 -4.45 -6.90 -1.91
CA GLN A 416 -4.21 -7.91 -2.93
C GLN A 416 -3.64 -9.21 -2.33
N PRO A 417 -4.14 -10.39 -2.74
CA PRO A 417 -3.55 -11.65 -2.33
C PRO A 417 -2.15 -11.83 -2.94
N PRO A 418 -1.31 -12.72 -2.40
CA PRO A 418 -0.02 -13.05 -2.99
C PRO A 418 -0.15 -13.54 -4.44
N PHE A 419 0.94 -13.40 -5.21
CA PHE A 419 1.05 -14.07 -6.51
C PHE A 419 0.96 -15.60 -6.37
N ILE A 420 0.58 -16.25 -7.46
CA ILE A 420 0.60 -17.71 -7.58
C ILE A 420 1.66 -18.07 -8.62
N LEU A 421 2.74 -18.71 -8.17
CA LEU A 421 3.77 -19.23 -9.07
C LEU A 421 3.65 -20.76 -9.13
N PRO A 422 3.07 -21.33 -10.20
CA PRO A 422 3.01 -22.77 -10.34
C PRO A 422 4.43 -23.33 -10.58
N HIS A 423 4.66 -24.58 -10.16
CA HIS A 423 5.87 -25.35 -10.50
C HIS A 423 7.21 -24.91 -9.86
N LEU A 424 7.20 -24.21 -8.71
CA LEU A 424 8.44 -24.01 -7.96
C LEU A 424 9.07 -25.34 -7.50
N ASN A 425 10.34 -25.55 -7.79
CA ASN A 425 11.09 -26.70 -7.26
C ASN A 425 11.48 -26.49 -5.79
N LYS A 426 11.86 -27.56 -5.07
CA LYS A 426 12.18 -27.50 -3.63
C LYS A 426 13.19 -26.40 -3.27
N SER A 427 14.21 -26.18 -4.09
CA SER A 427 15.23 -25.14 -3.83
C SER A 427 14.70 -23.73 -4.05
N GLN A 428 13.75 -23.55 -4.97
CA GLN A 428 13.07 -22.27 -5.20
C GLN A 428 12.09 -21.96 -4.06
N THR A 429 11.32 -22.95 -3.60
CA THR A 429 10.37 -22.77 -2.48
C THR A 429 11.06 -22.33 -1.19
N GLN A 430 12.32 -22.70 -0.97
CA GLN A 430 13.08 -22.31 0.22
C GLN A 430 13.59 -20.86 0.18
N ARG A 431 13.71 -20.25 -1.01
CA ARG A 431 14.31 -18.92 -1.19
C ARG A 431 13.34 -17.87 -1.74
N ILE A 432 12.09 -18.23 -1.98
CA ILE A 432 11.07 -17.35 -2.54
C ILE A 432 9.91 -17.27 -1.56
N THR A 433 9.58 -16.06 -1.12
CA THR A 433 8.37 -15.77 -0.38
C THR A 433 7.44 -14.91 -1.23
N LEU A 434 6.21 -15.35 -1.41
CA LEU A 434 5.14 -14.59 -2.05
C LEU A 434 4.23 -14.03 -0.96
N VAL A 435 3.98 -12.73 -0.98
CA VAL A 435 3.23 -12.04 0.09
C VAL A 435 2.16 -11.14 -0.50
N SER A 436 1.20 -10.72 0.32
CA SER A 436 0.12 -9.80 -0.07
C SER A 436 0.61 -8.35 -0.18
N ASP A 437 -0.20 -7.51 -0.84
CA ASP A 437 -0.12 -6.05 -0.69
C ASP A 437 -1.35 -5.56 0.11
N PRO A 438 -1.18 -4.98 1.30
CA PRO A 438 0.08 -4.80 2.03
C PRO A 438 0.45 -6.08 2.81
N CYS A 439 1.59 -6.06 3.50
CA CYS A 439 1.94 -7.06 4.51
C CYS A 439 2.95 -6.54 5.54
N THR A 440 3.06 -7.24 6.67
CA THR A 440 4.13 -7.03 7.66
C THR A 440 4.99 -8.28 7.77
N LEU A 441 6.29 -8.16 7.48
CA LEU A 441 7.26 -9.26 7.55
C LEU A 441 8.15 -9.15 8.77
N LEU A 442 8.56 -10.29 9.30
CA LEU A 442 9.62 -10.42 10.28
C LEU A 442 10.83 -11.05 9.59
N ILE A 443 11.90 -10.27 9.45
CA ILE A 443 13.14 -10.68 8.77
C ILE A 443 14.27 -10.68 9.80
N ASP A 444 14.74 -11.88 10.19
CA ASP A 444 15.74 -12.08 11.26
C ASP A 444 15.47 -11.22 12.52
N GLY A 445 14.18 -11.12 12.91
CA GLY A 445 13.76 -10.36 14.09
C GLY A 445 13.54 -8.85 13.88
N VAL A 446 13.67 -8.34 12.65
CA VAL A 446 13.37 -6.94 12.28
C VAL A 446 12.06 -6.88 11.52
N THR A 447 11.17 -5.96 11.91
CA THR A 447 9.85 -5.83 11.29
C THR A 447 9.84 -4.87 10.10
N PHE A 448 9.28 -5.34 8.99
CA PHE A 448 9.11 -4.60 7.74
C PHE A 448 7.63 -4.46 7.41
N GLY A 449 7.11 -3.23 7.44
CA GLY A 449 5.82 -2.92 6.85
C GLY A 449 5.98 -2.63 5.37
N LEU A 450 5.21 -3.31 4.51
CA LEU A 450 5.33 -3.22 3.06
C LEU A 450 3.98 -2.85 2.44
N THR A 451 4.00 -1.87 1.54
CA THR A 451 2.91 -1.68 0.58
C THR A 451 3.45 -1.23 -0.78
N SER A 452 2.84 -1.65 -1.88
CA SER A 452 3.17 -1.20 -3.24
C SER A 452 2.26 -0.06 -3.74
N THR A 453 1.15 0.17 -3.05
CA THR A 453 0.17 1.22 -3.34
C THR A 453 0.74 2.60 -2.99
N ASP A 454 0.55 3.60 -3.87
CA ASP A 454 1.17 4.93 -3.76
C ASP A 454 0.43 5.87 -2.76
N ILE A 455 0.28 5.39 -1.52
CA ILE A 455 -0.41 6.11 -0.46
C ILE A 455 0.20 7.49 -0.16
N LEU A 456 1.52 7.65 -0.37
CA LEU A 456 2.20 8.95 -0.21
C LEU A 456 1.70 9.98 -1.23
N PHE A 457 1.53 9.58 -2.49
CA PHE A 457 0.99 10.45 -3.52
C PHE A 457 -0.48 10.79 -3.24
N HIS A 458 -1.29 9.79 -2.91
CA HIS A 458 -2.72 9.96 -2.63
C HIS A 458 -2.97 10.87 -1.43
N MET A 459 -2.43 10.55 -0.25
CA MET A 459 -2.59 11.39 0.94
C MET A 459 -1.93 12.74 0.77
N GLY A 460 -0.82 12.81 0.02
CA GLY A 460 -0.22 14.07 -0.33
C GLY A 460 -1.22 14.98 -1.04
N ALA A 461 -1.98 14.47 -2.01
CA ALA A 461 -2.91 15.28 -2.77
C ALA A 461 -4.02 15.90 -1.90
N GLU A 462 -4.43 15.19 -0.84
CA GLU A 462 -5.60 15.53 -0.01
C GLU A 462 -5.26 16.15 1.36
N GLU A 463 -4.01 16.07 1.83
CA GLU A 463 -3.62 16.65 3.13
C GLU A 463 -3.67 18.17 3.13
N ILE A 464 -4.21 18.73 4.22
CA ILE A 464 -4.11 20.14 4.59
C ILE A 464 -3.29 20.28 5.87
N SER A 465 -2.54 21.36 5.98
CA SER A 465 -1.81 21.68 7.21
C SER A 465 -1.70 23.18 7.43
N ASN A 466 -1.56 23.55 8.70
CA ASN A 466 -1.20 24.89 9.13
C ASN A 466 -0.14 24.81 10.22
N GLY A 467 0.85 25.70 10.16
CA GLY A 467 1.86 25.86 11.22
C GLY A 467 2.78 24.64 11.48
N SER A 468 2.70 23.55 10.70
CA SER A 468 3.49 22.35 11.00
C SER A 468 4.99 22.56 10.70
N GLY A 469 5.84 22.48 11.73
CA GLY A 469 7.30 22.57 11.58
C GLY A 469 7.97 21.38 10.88
N SER A 470 7.22 20.35 10.48
CA SER A 470 7.71 19.15 9.79
C SER A 470 7.39 19.17 8.29
N ASP A 471 8.20 18.48 7.48
CA ASP A 471 7.94 18.36 6.05
C ASP A 471 6.74 17.43 5.75
N ARG A 472 6.11 17.66 4.59
CA ARG A 472 4.89 16.96 4.16
C ARG A 472 5.01 15.44 4.20
N PHE A 473 6.14 14.86 3.79
CA PHE A 473 6.27 13.40 3.80
C PHE A 473 6.36 12.86 5.21
N SER A 474 7.11 13.51 6.11
CA SER A 474 7.13 13.12 7.54
C SER A 474 5.74 13.20 8.18
N ARG A 475 4.90 14.17 7.80
CA ARG A 475 3.50 14.24 8.29
C ARG A 475 2.64 13.11 7.78
N ILE A 476 2.68 12.80 6.48
CA ILE A 476 1.91 11.69 5.90
C ILE A 476 2.33 10.36 6.52
N LEU A 477 3.64 10.13 6.69
CA LEU A 477 4.16 8.94 7.36
C LEU A 477 3.71 8.86 8.82
N LYS A 478 3.73 9.99 9.55
CA LYS A 478 3.18 10.07 10.92
C LYS A 478 1.71 9.65 10.91
N HIS A 479 0.91 10.17 9.98
CA HIS A 479 -0.50 9.81 9.84
C HIS A 479 -0.71 8.31 9.63
N MET A 480 0.05 7.66 8.73
CA MET A 480 -0.06 6.22 8.53
C MET A 480 0.19 5.43 9.83
N LEU A 481 1.28 5.76 10.54
CA LEU A 481 1.66 5.06 11.79
C LEU A 481 0.64 5.23 12.91
N VAL A 482 0.08 6.43 13.08
CA VAL A 482 -0.88 6.72 14.16
C VAL A 482 -2.32 6.34 13.80
N GLN A 483 -2.65 6.25 12.52
CA GLN A 483 -3.94 5.73 12.05
C GLN A 483 -3.95 4.21 11.89
N ARG A 484 -2.80 3.55 12.13
CA ARG A 484 -2.64 2.10 12.23
C ARG A 484 -3.13 1.35 10.98
N SER A 485 -3.02 1.97 9.81
CA SER A 485 -3.43 1.38 8.54
C SER A 485 -2.45 1.71 7.44
N TYR A 486 -2.22 0.75 6.55
CA TYR A 486 -1.41 0.97 5.34
C TYR A 486 -2.10 1.90 4.34
N TYR A 487 -3.42 2.08 4.43
CA TYR A 487 -4.19 2.98 3.58
C TYR A 487 -5.30 3.70 4.40
N PRO A 488 -4.97 4.77 5.15
CA PRO A 488 -5.95 5.42 6.01
C PRO A 488 -6.85 6.43 5.29
N LEU A 489 -6.50 6.86 4.06
CA LEU A 489 -7.26 7.82 3.25
C LEU A 489 -8.65 7.24 2.90
N TYR A 490 -9.70 8.01 3.19
CA TYR A 490 -11.07 7.65 2.85
C TYR A 490 -11.89 8.88 2.44
N PRO A 491 -12.62 8.83 1.31
CA PRO A 491 -12.62 7.77 0.28
C PRO A 491 -11.23 7.54 -0.33
N PRO A 492 -10.92 6.31 -0.80
CA PRO A 492 -9.66 6.05 -1.47
C PRO A 492 -9.54 6.85 -2.79
N ALA A 493 -8.31 7.04 -3.24
CA ALA A 493 -8.04 7.60 -4.56
C ALA A 493 -8.74 6.77 -5.65
N GLU A 494 -9.15 7.42 -6.73
CA GLU A 494 -10.02 6.84 -7.76
C GLU A 494 -9.43 5.56 -8.38
N GLU A 495 -8.11 5.47 -8.51
CA GLU A 495 -7.44 4.28 -9.03
C GLU A 495 -7.39 3.08 -8.06
N VAL A 496 -7.74 3.27 -6.79
CA VAL A 496 -7.63 2.23 -5.75
C VAL A 496 -8.99 1.58 -5.50
N ASN A 497 -9.18 0.41 -6.11
CA ASN A 497 -10.30 -0.45 -5.76
C ASN A 497 -10.07 -1.07 -4.38
N MET A 498 -11.00 -0.88 -3.45
CA MET A 498 -10.88 -1.30 -2.05
C MET A 498 -12.00 -2.26 -1.67
N ASP A 499 -11.64 -3.40 -1.06
CA ASP A 499 -12.57 -4.26 -0.32
C ASP A 499 -12.45 -3.93 1.17
N TYR A 500 -13.46 -3.29 1.76
CA TYR A 500 -13.37 -2.73 3.10
C TYR A 500 -13.33 -3.80 4.19
N GLU A 501 -14.10 -4.89 4.05
CA GLU A 501 -14.07 -5.98 5.04
C GLU A 501 -12.69 -6.65 5.06
N LYS A 502 -12.07 -6.80 3.89
CA LYS A 502 -10.72 -7.37 3.76
C LYS A 502 -9.65 -6.39 4.18
N SER A 503 -9.80 -5.10 3.89
CA SER A 503 -8.91 -4.04 4.36
C SER A 503 -8.88 -3.94 5.88
N GLN A 504 -10.04 -4.06 6.54
CA GLN A 504 -10.11 -4.14 8.00
C GLN A 504 -9.34 -5.35 8.56
N SER A 505 -9.36 -6.46 7.84
CA SER A 505 -8.74 -7.70 8.29
C SER A 505 -7.23 -7.77 8.00
N PHE A 506 -6.78 -7.23 6.87
CA PHE A 506 -5.44 -7.51 6.31
C PHE A 506 -4.62 -6.28 5.92
N ALA A 507 -5.17 -5.06 6.04
CA ALA A 507 -4.49 -3.81 5.70
C ALA A 507 -4.26 -2.88 6.90
N GLN A 508 -4.37 -3.44 8.11
CA GLN A 508 -3.98 -2.75 9.34
C GLN A 508 -2.48 -2.90 9.57
N ILE A 509 -1.89 -1.91 10.24
CA ILE A 509 -0.51 -1.97 10.72
C ILE A 509 -0.58 -2.62 12.12
N PRO A 510 -0.07 -3.84 12.33
CA PRO A 510 -0.27 -4.58 13.58
C PRO A 510 0.61 -4.10 14.73
N LEU A 511 1.69 -3.37 14.41
CA LEU A 511 2.63 -2.74 15.34
C LEU A 511 3.37 -1.62 14.61
N THR A 512 4.06 -0.72 15.31
CA THR A 512 4.94 0.23 14.61
C THR A 512 6.14 -0.53 14.05
N PRO A 513 6.30 -0.63 12.71
CA PRO A 513 7.37 -1.44 12.14
C PRO A 513 8.73 -0.75 12.33
N ASP A 514 9.80 -1.53 12.36
CA ASP A 514 11.15 -0.99 12.40
C ASP A 514 11.49 -0.26 11.08
N VAL A 515 11.04 -0.83 9.96
CA VAL A 515 11.20 -0.27 8.62
C VAL A 515 9.86 -0.27 7.89
N LEU A 516 9.49 0.87 7.30
CA LEU A 516 8.28 1.01 6.46
C LEU A 516 8.68 1.30 5.02
N ILE A 517 8.34 0.41 4.09
CA ILE A 517 8.59 0.57 2.65
C ILE A 517 7.31 1.11 1.99
N VAL A 518 7.40 2.33 1.48
CA VAL A 518 6.30 3.06 0.83
C VAL A 518 6.77 3.67 -0.49
N PRO A 519 6.82 2.88 -1.57
CA PRO A 519 7.26 3.35 -2.88
C PRO A 519 6.29 4.39 -3.44
N SER A 520 6.84 5.41 -4.08
CA SER A 520 6.06 6.48 -4.69
C SER A 520 6.71 7.02 -5.96
N GLU A 521 5.87 7.53 -6.87
CA GLU A 521 6.33 8.37 -8.00
C GLU A 521 7.04 9.65 -7.53
N LEU A 522 6.74 10.09 -6.30
CA LEU A 522 7.39 11.22 -5.63
C LEU A 522 8.91 10.99 -5.46
N ARG A 523 9.60 12.05 -5.03
CA ARG A 523 11.05 11.99 -4.80
C ARG A 523 11.36 10.94 -3.73
N TYR A 524 12.34 10.09 -4.03
CA TYR A 524 12.89 9.10 -3.10
C TYR A 524 13.36 9.78 -1.79
N PHE A 525 13.29 9.06 -0.67
CA PHE A 525 13.77 9.53 0.63
C PHE A 525 14.00 8.38 1.60
N ILE A 526 14.73 8.69 2.68
CA ILE A 526 14.82 7.86 3.88
C ILE A 526 14.59 8.79 5.08
N LYS A 527 13.63 8.48 5.94
CA LYS A 527 13.22 9.32 7.07
C LYS A 527 13.02 8.47 8.32
N ASP A 528 13.43 8.99 9.47
CA ASP A 528 13.00 8.46 10.77
C ASP A 528 11.73 9.21 11.20
N VAL A 529 10.63 8.49 11.36
CA VAL A 529 9.35 9.03 11.81
C VAL A 529 8.85 8.18 12.97
N LEU A 530 8.77 8.78 14.15
CA LEU A 530 8.37 8.10 15.40
C LEU A 530 9.24 6.85 15.71
N GLY A 531 10.51 6.83 15.30
CA GLY A 531 11.42 5.70 15.48
C GLY A 531 11.32 4.61 14.40
N CYS A 532 10.41 4.75 13.44
CA CYS A 532 10.30 3.90 12.26
C CYS A 532 11.15 4.48 11.13
N VAL A 533 11.99 3.65 10.49
CA VAL A 533 12.74 4.07 9.29
C VAL A 533 11.86 3.88 8.06
N CYS A 534 11.30 4.98 7.55
CA CYS A 534 10.47 4.99 6.36
C CYS A 534 11.32 5.21 5.11
N LEU A 535 11.20 4.32 4.12
CA LEU A 535 11.94 4.35 2.86
C LEU A 535 10.96 4.41 1.69
N ASN A 536 11.09 5.48 0.89
CA ASN A 536 10.63 5.50 -0.50
C ASN A 536 11.85 5.26 -1.40
N PRO A 537 12.04 4.05 -1.95
CA PRO A 537 13.17 3.75 -2.84
C PRO A 537 13.02 4.41 -4.22
N GLY A 538 11.86 5.02 -4.50
CA GLY A 538 11.45 5.42 -5.85
C GLY A 538 11.03 4.23 -6.71
N ARG A 539 10.75 4.51 -7.98
CA ARG A 539 10.50 3.51 -9.01
C ARG A 539 11.82 3.12 -9.67
N LEU A 540 12.01 1.86 -10.03
CA LEU A 540 13.21 1.38 -10.73
C LEU A 540 13.32 2.03 -12.12
N THR A 541 12.18 2.36 -12.73
CA THR A 541 12.11 3.07 -14.00
C THR A 541 11.12 4.22 -13.91
N LYS A 542 11.44 5.37 -14.52
CA LYS A 542 10.56 6.54 -14.60
C LYS A 542 10.44 6.98 -16.06
N GLY A 543 9.33 6.62 -16.71
CA GLY A 543 9.16 6.83 -18.15
C GLY A 543 10.26 6.12 -18.94
N GLN A 544 11.02 6.87 -19.76
CA GLN A 544 12.08 6.32 -20.62
C GLN A 544 13.47 6.27 -19.94
N VAL A 545 13.60 6.69 -18.68
CA VAL A 545 14.90 6.80 -17.98
C VAL A 545 14.97 5.88 -16.75
N GLY A 546 16.21 5.57 -16.36
CA GLY A 546 16.48 4.80 -15.15
C GLY A 546 16.04 5.56 -13.90
N GLY A 547 15.44 4.84 -12.97
CA GLY A 547 15.06 5.33 -11.66
C GLY A 547 16.05 4.89 -10.59
N THR A 548 15.54 4.38 -9.47
CA THR A 548 16.33 4.07 -8.27
C THR A 548 15.88 2.77 -7.58
N TYR A 549 16.76 2.23 -6.73
CA TYR A 549 16.46 1.16 -5.78
C TYR A 549 17.02 1.54 -4.39
N GLY A 550 16.50 0.90 -3.34
CA GLY A 550 16.95 1.06 -1.97
C GLY A 550 17.84 -0.10 -1.52
N ARG A 551 18.74 0.17 -0.57
CA ARG A 551 19.49 -0.85 0.16
C ARG A 551 19.62 -0.48 1.63
N LEU A 552 19.43 -1.45 2.51
CA LEU A 552 19.46 -1.28 3.97
C LEU A 552 20.47 -2.26 4.58
N LEU A 553 21.18 -1.78 5.59
CA LEU A 553 22.00 -2.59 6.47
C LEU A 553 21.32 -2.62 7.84
N LEU A 554 20.89 -3.80 8.26
CA LEU A 554 20.24 -4.02 9.55
C LEU A 554 21.21 -4.70 10.49
N GLN A 555 21.21 -4.26 11.75
CA GLN A 555 21.92 -4.92 12.81
C GLN A 555 21.07 -4.83 14.07
N ARG A 556 20.67 -5.99 14.58
CA ARG A 556 19.99 -6.05 15.86
C ARG A 556 21.02 -5.76 16.95
N SER A 557 20.69 -4.84 17.85
CA SER A 557 21.50 -4.56 19.04
C SER A 557 20.79 -5.14 20.26
N ALA A 558 21.56 -5.61 21.24
CA ALA A 558 21.03 -5.88 22.57
C ALA A 558 20.35 -4.60 23.12
N ALA A 559 19.30 -4.78 23.92
CA ALA A 559 18.62 -3.67 24.57
C ALA A 559 19.63 -2.87 25.41
N PRO A 560 19.79 -1.55 25.19
CA PRO A 560 20.76 -0.78 25.95
C PRO A 560 20.35 -0.68 27.43
N GLU A 561 21.34 -0.60 28.32
CA GLU A 561 21.19 -0.46 29.79
C GLU A 561 20.48 0.84 30.25
N GLY A 562 19.78 1.56 29.37
CA GLY A 562 19.12 2.84 29.64
C GLY A 562 17.72 3.00 29.04
N GLY A 563 17.10 1.93 28.53
CA GLY A 563 15.70 1.93 28.08
C GLY A 563 15.38 2.71 26.78
N GLN A 564 16.36 3.38 26.15
CA GLN A 564 16.16 4.03 24.85
C GLN A 564 16.19 3.00 23.71
N ARG A 565 15.11 2.93 22.91
CA ARG A 565 15.06 2.07 21.73
C ARG A 565 16.11 2.49 20.71
N ARG A 566 16.94 1.54 20.26
CA ARG A 566 17.85 1.71 19.13
C ARG A 566 17.22 1.11 17.88
N SER A 567 17.17 1.87 16.79
CA SER A 567 16.69 1.36 15.50
C SER A 567 17.60 0.23 15.01
N PRO A 568 17.05 -0.91 14.56
CA PRO A 568 17.85 -1.99 13.97
C PRO A 568 18.37 -1.62 12.57
N CYS A 569 17.82 -0.60 11.91
CA CYS A 569 18.34 -0.12 10.63
C CYS A 569 19.51 0.86 10.87
N VAL A 570 20.74 0.39 10.66
CA VAL A 570 21.97 1.14 10.96
C VAL A 570 22.35 2.11 9.85
N SER A 571 22.16 1.70 8.60
CA SER A 571 22.50 2.50 7.42
C SER A 571 21.56 2.12 6.28
N ALA A 572 21.15 3.12 5.49
CA ALA A 572 20.34 2.89 4.30
C ALA A 572 20.72 3.88 3.19
N GLN A 573 20.56 3.45 1.93
CA GLN A 573 20.85 4.26 0.76
C GLN A 573 19.80 4.08 -0.33
N VAL A 574 19.59 5.13 -1.11
CA VAL A 574 18.89 5.07 -2.40
C VAL A 574 19.92 5.29 -3.50
N VAL A 575 19.91 4.43 -4.52
CA VAL A 575 20.92 4.36 -5.57
C VAL A 575 20.25 4.32 -6.94
N LYS A 576 20.80 5.05 -7.92
CA LYS A 576 20.33 4.99 -9.31
C LYS A 576 20.67 3.64 -9.95
N ILE A 577 19.70 3.04 -10.65
CA ILE A 577 19.89 1.79 -11.38
C ILE A 577 20.63 2.00 -12.68
#